data_AF-A0AAW0WWY4-F1
#
_entry.id   AF-A0AAW0WWY4-F1
#
_cell.length_a   1.000
_cell.length_b   1.000
_cell.length_c   1.000
_cell.angle_alpha   90.00
_cell.angle_beta   90.00
_cell.angle_gamma   90.00
#
_symmetry.space_group_name_H-M   'P 1'
#
loop_
_entity.id
_entity.type
_entity.pdbx_description
1 polymer ?
#
loop_
_entity_poly.entity_id
_entity_poly.type
_entity_poly.pdbx_seq_one_letter_code
_entity_poly.pdbx_strand_id
1 'polypeptide(L)'
;MAVWVAAVTSLLVVATTLVDATPAITHGESSTSDLRHLYKGTYVLYGNGRRSERDLPECASAGEACNLAHRRFWLTPITERLCRCADRSECPLHFNGLNNTLSQHVSNRAQLKFCGRIMEEMSECQGDEVALKLRRVERENQPFPGSAIKEGADVHTNIMCRCPWPNSWIMTKTEAPSPTETIYLYTCNQLPKCKTGEECGHIRADTLESYYTCSCPQHHLCIFKGPQLTHITTQLHFHGQAYSGKCTSN
;
A
#
# COMPACT_ATOMS: atom_id res chain seq x y z
N MET A 1 66.96 19.29 54.89
CA MET A 1 66.52 19.83 53.58
C MET A 1 66.20 18.65 52.67
N ALA A 2 64.93 18.27 52.61
CA ALA A 2 64.37 17.37 51.60
C ALA A 2 62.85 17.55 51.67
N VAL A 3 62.33 18.30 50.70
CA VAL A 3 60.92 18.58 50.50
C VAL A 3 60.31 17.36 49.81
N TRP A 4 59.26 16.77 50.38
CA TRP A 4 58.41 15.82 49.66
C TRP A 4 56.99 16.38 49.58
N VAL A 5 56.62 16.69 48.34
CA VAL A 5 55.34 17.24 47.92
C VAL A 5 54.29 16.13 47.97
N ALA A 6 53.20 16.35 48.72
CA ALA A 6 52.05 15.46 48.75
C ALA A 6 51.24 15.63 47.45
N ALA A 7 51.19 14.58 46.63
CA ALA A 7 50.35 14.52 45.45
C ALA A 7 48.90 14.15 45.85
N VAL A 8 47.99 15.10 45.65
CA VAL A 8 46.54 14.91 45.78
C VAL A 8 46.06 14.15 44.55
N THR A 9 45.66 12.89 44.72
CA THR A 9 45.01 12.10 43.67
C THR A 9 43.49 12.17 43.86
N SER A 10 42.85 12.98 43.04
CA SER A 10 41.39 13.06 42.94
C SER A 10 40.84 11.82 42.25
N LEU A 11 40.13 10.96 42.98
CA LEU A 11 39.31 9.89 42.39
C LEU A 11 38.09 10.52 41.72
N LEU A 12 38.07 10.53 40.38
CA LEU A 12 36.84 10.67 39.61
C LEU A 12 36.11 9.32 39.60
N VAL A 13 35.00 9.22 40.34
CA VAL A 13 34.04 8.12 40.20
C VAL A 13 33.16 8.44 38.99
N VAL A 14 33.48 7.82 37.85
CA VAL A 14 32.60 7.83 36.68
C VAL A 14 31.52 6.77 36.89
N ALA A 15 30.33 7.20 37.30
CA ALA A 15 29.15 6.35 37.33
C ALA A 15 28.63 6.17 35.89
N THR A 16 28.95 5.03 35.28
CA THR A 16 28.35 4.62 34.00
C THR A 16 26.97 4.02 34.27
N THR A 17 25.91 4.82 34.12
CA THR A 17 24.54 4.29 34.04
C THR A 17 24.35 3.64 32.67
N LEU A 18 24.43 2.31 32.64
CA LEU A 18 23.92 1.48 31.55
C LEU A 18 22.39 1.64 31.52
N VAL A 19 21.90 2.55 30.68
CA VAL A 19 20.49 2.60 30.32
C VAL A 19 20.29 1.57 29.22
N ASP A 20 19.82 0.40 29.62
CA ASP A 20 19.32 -0.63 28.70
C ASP A 20 18.04 -0.09 28.03
N ALA A 21 18.22 0.67 26.96
CA ALA A 21 17.14 1.07 26.08
C ALA A 21 16.83 -0.11 25.16
N THR A 22 16.14 -1.12 25.68
CA THR A 22 15.38 -2.04 24.83
C THR A 22 14.32 -1.21 24.10
N PRO A 23 14.37 -1.06 22.77
CA PRO A 23 13.25 -0.50 22.05
C PRO A 23 12.10 -1.48 22.19
N ALA A 24 11.05 -1.06 22.91
CA ALA A 24 9.77 -1.73 22.87
C ALA A 24 9.25 -1.64 21.43
N ILE A 25 9.43 -2.71 20.67
CA ILE A 25 8.81 -2.90 19.36
C ILE A 25 7.31 -3.08 19.65
N THR A 26 6.56 -1.99 19.56
CA THR A 26 5.11 -2.06 19.47
C THR A 26 4.77 -2.71 18.14
N HIS A 27 4.42 -3.99 18.21
CA HIS A 27 3.77 -4.70 17.12
C HIS A 27 2.47 -3.96 16.78
N GLY A 28 2.49 -3.18 15.70
CA GLY A 28 1.27 -2.83 15.00
C GLY A 28 0.71 -4.11 14.41
N GLU A 29 -0.23 -4.74 15.12
CA GLU A 29 -1.06 -5.80 14.57
C GLU A 29 -1.72 -5.25 13.30
N SER A 30 -1.21 -5.71 12.17
CA SER A 30 -1.84 -5.55 10.87
C SER A 30 -3.20 -6.24 10.96
N SER A 31 -4.22 -5.41 11.12
CA SER A 31 -5.65 -5.68 10.91
C SER A 31 -5.86 -6.94 10.07
N THR A 32 -6.16 -8.06 10.73
CA THR A 32 -6.77 -9.21 10.10
C THR A 32 -8.16 -8.76 9.65
N SER A 33 -8.23 -8.26 8.42
CA SER A 33 -9.48 -7.97 7.76
C SER A 33 -10.15 -9.32 7.53
N ASP A 34 -11.00 -9.69 8.47
CA ASP A 34 -11.87 -10.85 8.46
C ASP A 34 -12.55 -10.93 7.07
N LEU A 35 -12.35 -12.04 6.34
CA LEU A 35 -12.86 -12.21 4.96
C LEU A 35 -14.37 -12.49 5.06
N ARG A 36 -15.16 -11.43 5.24
CA ARG A 36 -16.51 -11.59 5.80
C ARG A 36 -17.57 -12.09 4.80
N HIS A 37 -17.43 -11.83 3.50
CA HIS A 37 -18.51 -12.11 2.54
C HIS A 37 -17.99 -12.51 1.15
N LEU A 38 -18.30 -13.73 0.71
CA LEU A 38 -18.15 -14.14 -0.69
C LEU A 38 -19.33 -13.61 -1.50
N TYR A 39 -19.09 -12.66 -2.39
CA TYR A 39 -20.11 -12.06 -3.24
C TYR A 39 -19.68 -12.18 -4.70
N LYS A 40 -20.52 -12.78 -5.55
CA LYS A 40 -20.23 -13.02 -6.97
C LYS A 40 -18.84 -13.69 -7.21
N GLY A 41 -18.37 -14.53 -6.29
CA GLY A 41 -17.07 -15.21 -6.41
C GLY A 41 -15.83 -14.38 -6.02
N THR A 42 -16.00 -13.22 -5.38
CA THR A 42 -14.91 -12.43 -4.77
C THR A 42 -15.19 -12.22 -3.28
N TYR A 43 -14.15 -12.23 -2.44
CA TYR A 43 -14.30 -11.81 -1.05
C TYR A 43 -14.30 -10.29 -0.96
N VAL A 44 -15.29 -9.74 -0.28
CA VAL A 44 -15.42 -8.29 -0.08
C VAL A 44 -14.88 -7.89 1.28
N LEU A 45 -13.97 -6.94 1.29
CA LEU A 45 -13.34 -6.39 2.49
C LEU A 45 -13.77 -4.94 2.70
N TYR A 46 -14.05 -4.61 3.95
CA TYR A 46 -14.33 -3.26 4.39
C TYR A 46 -13.22 -2.85 5.37
N GLY A 47 -12.45 -1.82 5.01
CA GLY A 47 -11.39 -1.30 5.86
C GLY A 47 -11.95 -0.49 7.04
N ASN A 48 -11.07 -0.13 7.99
CA ASN A 48 -11.37 0.84 9.06
C ASN A 48 -12.64 0.50 9.85
N GLY A 49 -12.76 -0.72 10.35
CA GLY A 49 -13.87 -1.13 11.23
C GLY A 49 -15.27 -1.11 10.61
N ARG A 50 -15.40 -0.75 9.32
CA ARG A 50 -16.64 -0.78 8.56
C ARG A 50 -17.06 -2.24 8.35
N ARG A 51 -18.37 -2.49 8.27
CA ARG A 51 -18.91 -3.86 8.19
C ARG A 51 -19.81 -4.07 6.97
N SER A 52 -20.26 -2.99 6.36
CA SER A 52 -21.22 -3.05 5.26
C SER A 52 -21.12 -1.84 4.34
N GLU A 53 -21.81 -1.91 3.21
CA GLU A 53 -21.99 -0.78 2.29
C GLU A 53 -22.52 0.50 2.98
N ARG A 54 -23.37 0.37 4.00
CA ARG A 54 -23.96 1.53 4.69
C ARG A 54 -22.93 2.35 5.46
N ASP A 55 -21.84 1.71 5.85
CA ASP A 55 -20.74 2.33 6.60
C ASP A 55 -19.75 3.07 5.68
N LEU A 56 -19.85 2.87 4.36
CA LEU A 56 -18.98 3.51 3.38
C LEU A 56 -19.46 4.94 3.06
N PRO A 57 -18.54 5.90 2.93
CA PRO A 57 -18.83 7.23 2.40
C PRO A 57 -19.17 7.14 0.91
N GLU A 58 -19.76 8.20 0.38
CA GLU A 58 -19.92 8.35 -1.06
C GLU A 58 -18.62 8.83 -1.69
N CYS A 59 -18.32 8.34 -2.90
CA CYS A 59 -17.17 8.79 -3.67
C CYS A 59 -17.36 10.27 -4.03
N ALA A 60 -16.36 11.10 -3.80
CA ALA A 60 -16.45 12.54 -3.97
C ALA A 60 -16.46 12.98 -5.44
N SER A 61 -15.93 12.16 -6.35
CA SER A 61 -15.89 12.43 -7.78
C SER A 61 -15.93 11.15 -8.62
N ALA A 62 -16.16 11.27 -9.92
CA ALA A 62 -16.07 10.14 -10.86
C ALA A 62 -14.64 9.58 -10.98
N GLY A 63 -13.61 10.39 -10.69
CA GLY A 63 -12.21 9.99 -10.65
C GLY A 63 -11.77 9.38 -9.31
N GLU A 64 -12.66 9.27 -8.32
CA GLU A 64 -12.36 8.59 -7.07
C GLU A 64 -12.60 7.08 -7.22
N ALA A 65 -11.60 6.28 -6.85
CA ALA A 65 -11.70 4.84 -6.89
C ALA A 65 -12.67 4.34 -5.81
N CYS A 66 -13.68 3.58 -6.24
CA CYS A 66 -14.69 3.00 -5.37
C CYS A 66 -14.28 1.62 -4.84
N ASN A 67 -13.44 0.88 -5.58
CA ASN A 67 -12.82 -0.37 -5.12
C ASN A 67 -11.34 -0.45 -5.46
N LEU A 68 -10.63 -1.29 -4.70
CA LEU A 68 -9.36 -1.89 -5.09
C LEU A 68 -9.56 -3.41 -5.24
N ALA A 69 -9.42 -3.93 -6.45
CA ALA A 69 -9.65 -5.33 -6.77
C ALA A 69 -8.32 -6.08 -6.91
N HIS A 70 -8.15 -7.16 -6.16
CA HIS A 70 -6.94 -7.99 -6.11
C HIS A 70 -7.18 -9.38 -6.71
N ARG A 71 -6.30 -9.77 -7.63
CA ARG A 71 -6.23 -11.11 -8.19
C ARG A 71 -5.13 -11.90 -7.50
N ARG A 72 -5.52 -12.89 -6.70
CA ARG A 72 -4.59 -13.72 -5.92
C ARG A 72 -4.13 -14.96 -6.69
N PHE A 73 -2.99 -15.51 -6.31
CA PHE A 73 -2.56 -16.82 -6.81
C PHE A 73 -3.24 -17.91 -6.00
N TRP A 74 -3.90 -18.85 -6.68
CA TRP A 74 -4.47 -20.07 -6.09
C TRP A 74 -5.56 -19.86 -5.02
N LEU A 75 -5.99 -18.61 -4.82
CA LEU A 75 -7.00 -18.21 -3.86
C LEU A 75 -8.08 -17.37 -4.53
N THR A 76 -9.26 -17.36 -3.91
CA THR A 76 -10.37 -16.52 -4.32
C THR A 76 -9.94 -15.05 -4.36
N PRO A 77 -10.30 -14.30 -5.42
CA PRO A 77 -10.06 -12.86 -5.49
C PRO A 77 -10.60 -12.11 -4.27
N ILE A 78 -10.01 -10.95 -4.02
CA ILE A 78 -10.41 -10.04 -2.96
C ILE A 78 -10.73 -8.68 -3.58
N THR A 79 -11.74 -8.00 -3.05
CA THR A 79 -12.05 -6.63 -3.39
C THR A 79 -12.19 -5.81 -2.12
N GLU A 80 -11.33 -4.81 -1.95
CA GLU A 80 -11.44 -3.83 -0.88
C GLU A 80 -12.40 -2.71 -1.31
N ARG A 81 -13.39 -2.43 -0.46
CA ARG A 81 -14.40 -1.38 -0.68
C ARG A 81 -13.90 -0.05 -0.11
N LEU A 82 -13.84 0.99 -0.94
CA LEU A 82 -13.34 2.31 -0.55
C LEU A 82 -14.50 3.30 -0.30
N CYS A 83 -15.44 3.39 -1.24
CA CYS A 83 -16.61 4.27 -1.19
C CYS A 83 -17.78 3.73 -2.04
N ARG A 84 -18.97 4.29 -1.86
CA ARG A 84 -20.18 4.02 -2.67
C ARG A 84 -20.31 5.01 -3.81
N CYS A 85 -20.76 4.53 -4.96
CA CYS A 85 -21.10 5.40 -6.08
C CYS A 85 -22.31 6.29 -5.73
N ALA A 86 -22.19 7.60 -5.99
CA ALA A 86 -23.22 8.58 -5.64
C ALA A 86 -24.54 8.37 -6.40
N ASP A 87 -24.47 7.87 -7.64
CA ASP A 87 -25.61 7.50 -8.48
C ASP A 87 -26.24 6.15 -8.08
N ARG A 88 -25.75 5.51 -7.01
CA ARG A 88 -26.15 4.18 -6.52
C ARG A 88 -25.86 3.04 -7.51
N SER A 89 -25.05 3.28 -8.53
CA SER A 89 -24.56 2.22 -9.40
C SER A 89 -23.68 1.23 -8.61
N GLU A 90 -23.64 -0.03 -9.08
CA GLU A 90 -22.75 -1.02 -8.49
C GLU A 90 -21.32 -0.78 -8.97
N CYS A 91 -20.44 -0.39 -8.05
CA CYS A 91 -19.01 -0.25 -8.34
C CYS A 91 -18.42 -1.61 -8.79
N PRO A 92 -17.68 -1.68 -9.92
CA PRO A 92 -17.13 -2.93 -10.44
C PRO A 92 -16.25 -3.67 -9.44
N LEU A 93 -16.44 -4.98 -9.31
CA LEU A 93 -15.80 -5.77 -8.25
C LEU A 93 -14.57 -6.55 -8.70
N HIS A 94 -14.61 -7.15 -9.89
CA HIS A 94 -13.63 -8.13 -10.31
C HIS A 94 -12.43 -7.48 -10.97
N PHE A 95 -11.27 -8.13 -10.91
CA PHE A 95 -10.14 -7.79 -11.78
C PHE A 95 -10.51 -8.13 -13.24
N ASN A 96 -10.29 -7.21 -14.17
CA ASN A 96 -10.61 -7.37 -15.60
C ASN A 96 -9.34 -7.30 -16.46
N GLY A 97 -9.45 -7.51 -17.77
CA GLY A 97 -8.35 -7.32 -18.71
C GLY A 97 -7.90 -5.85 -18.84
N LEU A 98 -6.85 -5.62 -19.64
CA LEU A 98 -6.18 -4.33 -19.81
C LEU A 98 -7.08 -3.22 -20.39
N ASN A 99 -8.07 -3.59 -21.22
CA ASN A 99 -8.95 -2.65 -21.90
C ASN A 99 -10.31 -2.57 -21.18
N ASN A 100 -10.33 -1.93 -20.01
CA ASN A 100 -11.56 -1.65 -19.29
C ASN A 100 -11.61 -0.18 -18.88
N THR A 101 -12.72 0.46 -19.25
CA THR A 101 -12.91 1.90 -19.14
C THR A 101 -13.32 2.34 -17.74
N LEU A 102 -13.60 1.37 -16.86
CA LEU A 102 -13.95 1.53 -15.46
C LEU A 102 -12.78 1.15 -14.51
N SER A 103 -11.55 0.97 -15.01
CA SER A 103 -10.44 0.53 -14.16
C SER A 103 -9.07 1.00 -14.58
N GLN A 104 -8.20 1.21 -13.59
CA GLN A 104 -6.79 1.55 -13.76
C GLN A 104 -5.92 0.51 -13.03
N HIS A 105 -4.86 0.03 -13.69
CA HIS A 105 -3.94 -0.91 -13.06
C HIS A 105 -3.12 -0.25 -11.95
N VAL A 106 -3.06 -0.90 -10.78
CA VAL A 106 -2.12 -0.60 -9.69
C VAL A 106 -0.88 -1.47 -9.82
N SER A 107 -1.09 -2.73 -10.19
CA SER A 107 -0.04 -3.71 -10.44
C SER A 107 -0.49 -4.68 -11.54
N ASN A 108 0.28 -5.74 -11.80
CA ASN A 108 -0.14 -6.83 -12.66
C ASN A 108 -1.33 -7.64 -12.09
N ARG A 109 -1.65 -7.45 -10.81
CA ARG A 109 -2.69 -8.20 -10.09
C ARG A 109 -3.61 -7.35 -9.22
N ALA A 110 -3.48 -6.04 -9.22
CA ALA A 110 -4.44 -5.12 -8.61
C ALA A 110 -4.92 -4.04 -9.59
N GLN A 111 -6.19 -3.66 -9.43
CA GLN A 111 -6.82 -2.59 -10.21
C GLN A 111 -7.68 -1.70 -9.31
N LEU A 112 -7.56 -0.39 -9.48
CA LEU A 112 -8.56 0.57 -9.04
C LEU A 112 -9.79 0.46 -9.93
N LYS A 113 -10.97 0.59 -9.32
CA LYS A 113 -12.26 0.55 -10.01
C LYS A 113 -12.99 1.85 -9.77
N PHE A 114 -13.69 2.32 -10.80
CA PHE A 114 -14.40 3.59 -10.80
C PHE A 114 -15.88 3.39 -11.09
N CYS A 115 -16.71 4.32 -10.60
CA CYS A 115 -18.16 4.29 -10.81
C CYS A 115 -18.55 4.61 -12.26
N GLY A 116 -17.74 5.41 -12.97
CA GLY A 116 -17.98 5.84 -14.34
C GLY A 116 -16.82 5.51 -15.28
N ARG A 117 -17.02 5.77 -16.59
CA ARG A 117 -16.06 5.50 -17.68
C ARG A 117 -14.94 6.53 -17.76
N ILE A 118 -14.40 6.90 -16.61
CA ILE A 118 -13.44 7.99 -16.48
C ILE A 118 -12.16 7.75 -17.29
N MET A 119 -11.79 6.50 -17.58
CA MET A 119 -10.61 6.18 -18.41
C MET A 119 -10.77 6.57 -19.90
N GLU A 120 -11.98 6.74 -20.41
CA GLU A 120 -12.25 7.23 -21.78
C GLU A 120 -12.12 8.76 -21.87
N GLU A 121 -12.37 9.45 -20.76
CA GLU A 121 -12.43 10.91 -20.68
C GLU A 121 -11.04 11.53 -20.36
N MET A 122 -10.12 10.73 -19.82
CA MET A 122 -8.81 11.19 -19.38
C MET A 122 -7.69 10.96 -20.42
N SER A 123 -6.78 11.93 -20.51
CA SER A 123 -5.53 11.79 -21.25
C SER A 123 -4.55 10.83 -20.57
N GLU A 124 -3.62 10.28 -21.35
CA GLU A 124 -2.50 9.53 -20.80
C GLU A 124 -1.52 10.46 -20.08
N CYS A 125 -0.96 9.97 -18.99
CA CYS A 125 0.02 10.71 -18.20
C CYS A 125 1.28 11.03 -19.01
N GLN A 126 1.78 12.27 -18.87
CA GLN A 126 2.96 12.79 -19.53
C GLN A 126 4.09 13.12 -18.55
N GLY A 127 5.29 12.62 -18.85
CA GLY A 127 6.48 12.88 -18.04
C GLY A 127 6.28 12.54 -16.56
N ASP A 128 6.74 13.43 -15.68
CA ASP A 128 6.61 13.28 -14.23
C ASP A 128 5.40 14.04 -13.65
N GLU A 129 4.32 14.21 -14.43
CA GLU A 129 3.09 14.81 -13.89
C GLU A 129 2.45 13.92 -12.82
N VAL A 130 1.76 14.55 -11.87
CA VAL A 130 1.04 13.82 -10.83
C VAL A 130 -0.11 13.05 -11.47
N ALA A 131 -0.01 11.73 -11.43
CA ALA A 131 -0.94 10.80 -12.04
C ALA A 131 -2.04 10.35 -11.09
N LEU A 132 -1.75 10.31 -9.79
CA LEU A 132 -2.68 9.83 -8.77
C LEU A 132 -2.43 10.54 -7.43
N LYS A 133 -3.53 10.86 -6.74
CA LYS A 133 -3.55 11.43 -5.40
C LYS A 133 -4.23 10.45 -4.44
N LEU A 134 -3.47 9.90 -3.49
CA LEU A 134 -4.01 9.07 -2.41
C LEU A 134 -4.06 9.91 -1.14
N ARG A 135 -5.26 10.10 -0.60
CA ARG A 135 -5.51 10.87 0.61
C ARG A 135 -5.96 9.94 1.71
N ARG A 136 -5.21 9.92 2.81
CA ARG A 136 -5.44 9.11 4.00
C ARG A 136 -5.88 10.04 5.13
N VAL A 137 -7.10 9.85 5.61
CA VAL A 137 -7.70 10.65 6.68
C VAL A 137 -7.88 9.78 7.91
N GLU A 138 -7.04 9.97 8.91
CA GLU A 138 -7.10 9.26 10.18
C GLU A 138 -8.38 9.64 10.93
N ARG A 139 -9.04 8.63 11.48
CA ARG A 139 -10.23 8.78 12.30
C ARG A 139 -9.96 8.24 13.70
N GLU A 140 -9.99 9.16 14.65
CA GLU A 140 -10.07 8.83 16.07
C GLU A 140 -11.51 8.45 16.42
N ASN A 141 -11.68 7.46 17.31
CA ASN A 141 -12.98 7.01 17.83
C ASN A 141 -13.94 6.57 16.72
N GLN A 142 -13.68 5.41 16.14
CA GLN A 142 -14.51 4.87 15.08
C GLN A 142 -15.99 4.72 15.50
N PRO A 143 -16.94 5.22 14.69
CA PRO A 143 -18.35 5.26 15.05
C PRO A 143 -19.08 3.93 14.85
N PHE A 144 -18.40 2.86 14.43
CA PHE A 144 -19.02 1.60 14.02
C PHE A 144 -19.27 0.68 15.23
N PRO A 145 -20.52 0.52 15.70
CA PRO A 145 -20.78 -0.17 16.97
C PRO A 145 -20.41 -1.64 16.88
N GLY A 146 -19.45 -2.11 17.69
CA GLY A 146 -18.98 -3.51 17.67
C GLY A 146 -17.78 -3.78 16.75
N SER A 147 -17.12 -2.74 16.22
CA SER A 147 -15.77 -2.86 15.69
C SER A 147 -14.75 -2.97 16.82
N ALA A 148 -13.82 -3.92 16.73
CA ALA A 148 -12.66 -3.98 17.63
C ALA A 148 -11.58 -2.94 17.27
N ILE A 149 -11.66 -2.37 16.06
CA ILE A 149 -10.72 -1.38 15.53
C ILE A 149 -11.15 0.00 16.06
N LYS A 150 -10.33 0.58 16.93
CA LYS A 150 -10.57 1.91 17.55
C LYS A 150 -10.02 3.07 16.74
N GLU A 151 -8.99 2.80 15.95
CA GLU A 151 -8.29 3.75 15.08
C GLU A 151 -8.22 3.18 13.67
N GLY A 152 -8.45 4.02 12.67
CA GLY A 152 -8.32 3.64 11.26
C GLY A 152 -8.21 4.87 10.39
N ALA A 153 -8.04 4.70 9.08
CA ALA A 153 -7.85 5.85 8.19
C ALA A 153 -8.57 5.69 6.86
N ASP A 154 -9.51 6.59 6.57
CA ASP A 154 -10.23 6.59 5.30
C ASP A 154 -9.26 6.86 4.15
N VAL A 155 -9.26 5.96 3.16
CA VAL A 155 -8.40 6.05 1.99
C VAL A 155 -9.25 6.50 0.81
N HIS A 156 -8.89 7.65 0.25
CA HIS A 156 -9.50 8.26 -0.92
C HIS A 156 -8.48 8.34 -2.04
N THR A 157 -8.69 7.62 -3.13
CA THR A 157 -7.75 7.57 -4.24
C THR A 157 -8.36 8.20 -5.47
N ASN A 158 -7.80 9.35 -5.90
CA ASN A 158 -8.26 10.07 -7.07
C ASN A 158 -7.23 9.96 -8.20
N ILE A 159 -7.68 9.57 -9.38
CA ILE A 159 -6.86 9.51 -10.59
C ILE A 159 -6.84 10.88 -11.28
N MET A 160 -5.66 11.32 -11.74
CA MET A 160 -5.45 12.62 -12.40
C MET A 160 -5.18 12.48 -13.91
N CYS A 161 -4.63 11.34 -14.35
CA CYS A 161 -4.46 10.95 -15.74
C CYS A 161 -4.38 9.41 -15.86
N ARG A 162 -4.57 8.88 -17.08
CA ARG A 162 -4.50 7.43 -17.34
C ARG A 162 -3.03 6.97 -17.40
N CYS A 163 -2.69 6.00 -16.58
CA CYS A 163 -1.33 5.42 -16.55
C CYS A 163 -1.27 4.23 -17.51
N PRO A 164 -0.50 4.29 -18.61
CA PRO A 164 -0.44 3.20 -19.58
C PRO A 164 0.24 1.96 -18.99
N TRP A 165 -0.14 0.79 -19.47
CA TRP A 165 0.46 -0.48 -19.05
C TRP A 165 1.57 -0.90 -20.02
N PRO A 166 2.76 -1.36 -19.58
CA PRO A 166 3.18 -1.62 -18.20
C PRO A 166 4.03 -0.48 -17.60
N ASN A 167 3.40 0.43 -16.86
CA ASN A 167 4.08 1.42 -16.03
C ASN A 167 3.90 1.11 -14.54
N SER A 168 4.77 1.71 -13.72
CA SER A 168 4.76 1.62 -12.27
C SER A 168 4.40 2.96 -11.63
N TRP A 169 3.70 2.87 -10.49
CA TRP A 169 3.40 4.02 -9.64
C TRP A 169 4.58 4.34 -8.74
N ILE A 170 5.07 5.57 -8.80
CA ILE A 170 6.19 6.04 -7.98
C ILE A 170 5.67 7.16 -7.09
N MET A 171 5.78 6.99 -5.78
CA MET A 171 5.45 8.06 -4.84
C MET A 171 6.52 9.14 -4.96
N THR A 172 6.11 10.36 -5.33
CA THR A 172 7.04 11.48 -5.54
C THR A 172 6.98 12.52 -4.43
N LYS A 173 5.83 12.66 -3.78
CA LYS A 173 5.63 13.66 -2.73
C LYS A 173 4.63 13.19 -1.69
N THR A 174 4.87 13.58 -0.45
CA THR A 174 3.92 13.46 0.65
C THR A 174 3.61 14.86 1.17
N GLU A 175 2.33 15.15 1.40
CA GLU A 175 1.83 16.39 1.96
C GLU A 175 0.99 16.07 3.20
N ALA A 176 1.17 16.82 4.28
CA ALA A 176 0.39 16.65 5.51
C ALA A 176 -0.37 17.95 5.80
N PRO A 177 -1.51 18.19 5.13
CA PRO A 177 -2.27 19.43 5.29
C PRO A 177 -2.84 19.62 6.71
N SER A 178 -3.01 18.54 7.47
CA SER A 178 -3.43 18.57 8.87
C SER A 178 -2.84 17.37 9.64
N PRO A 179 -2.89 17.35 10.99
CA PRO A 179 -2.35 16.25 11.78
C PRO A 179 -2.98 14.89 11.48
N THR A 180 -4.24 14.86 11.03
CA THR A 180 -5.00 13.64 10.74
C THR A 180 -5.10 13.35 9.25
N GLU A 181 -4.50 14.16 8.38
CA GLU A 181 -4.60 13.99 6.94
C GLU A 181 -3.22 13.94 6.30
N THR A 182 -2.97 12.86 5.55
CA THR A 182 -1.78 12.71 4.71
C THR A 182 -2.18 12.47 3.28
N ILE A 183 -1.54 13.18 2.37
CA ILE A 183 -1.72 13.07 0.92
C ILE A 183 -0.42 12.54 0.34
N TYR A 184 -0.52 11.48 -0.45
CA TYR A 184 0.57 10.90 -1.21
C TYR A 184 0.31 11.15 -2.70
N LEU A 185 1.27 11.77 -3.37
CA LEU A 185 1.23 12.04 -4.80
C LEU A 185 2.10 11.02 -5.52
N TYR A 186 1.54 10.45 -6.58
CA TYR A 186 2.20 9.43 -7.38
C TYR A 186 2.31 9.89 -8.82
N THR A 187 3.46 9.62 -9.44
CA THR A 187 3.66 9.69 -10.89
C THR A 187 3.57 8.29 -11.49
N CYS A 188 3.45 8.23 -12.82
CA CYS A 188 3.34 7.00 -13.58
C CYS A 188 4.51 6.91 -14.57
N ASN A 189 5.50 6.09 -14.27
CA ASN A 189 6.71 5.98 -15.07
C ASN A 189 6.86 4.56 -15.64
N GLN A 190 7.53 4.45 -16.78
CA GLN A 190 7.78 3.16 -17.41
C GLN A 190 8.43 2.18 -16.43
N LEU A 191 7.92 0.95 -16.38
CA LEU A 191 8.47 -0.08 -15.50
C LEU A 191 9.95 -0.34 -15.88
N PRO A 192 10.91 -0.13 -14.96
CA PRO A 192 12.32 -0.22 -15.29
C PRO A 192 12.74 -1.65 -15.65
N LYS A 193 13.93 -1.79 -16.23
CA LYS A 193 14.58 -3.07 -16.51
C LYS A 193 15.52 -3.42 -15.36
N CYS A 194 15.47 -4.65 -14.87
CA CYS A 194 16.42 -5.18 -13.89
C CYS A 194 17.48 -6.06 -14.54
N LYS A 195 18.53 -6.34 -13.78
CA LYS A 195 19.60 -7.28 -14.12
C LYS A 195 19.32 -8.67 -13.54
N THR A 196 20.06 -9.66 -14.02
CA THR A 196 20.07 -11.01 -13.44
C THR A 196 20.43 -10.94 -11.95
N GLY A 197 19.65 -11.64 -11.12
CA GLY A 197 19.83 -11.69 -9.67
C GLY A 197 19.28 -10.50 -8.89
N GLU A 198 18.87 -9.41 -9.56
CA GLU A 198 18.23 -8.27 -8.90
C GLU A 198 16.81 -8.61 -8.45
N GLU A 199 16.34 -7.87 -7.44
CA GLU A 199 14.96 -7.93 -6.98
C GLU A 199 14.02 -7.40 -8.07
N CYS A 200 12.97 -8.16 -8.37
CA CYS A 200 12.07 -7.90 -9.49
C CYS A 200 10.64 -7.58 -9.10
N GLY A 201 10.29 -7.74 -7.83
CA GLY A 201 8.95 -7.53 -7.33
C GLY A 201 8.74 -8.15 -5.96
N HIS A 202 7.51 -8.05 -5.47
CA HIS A 202 7.14 -8.59 -4.16
C HIS A 202 5.79 -9.33 -4.19
N ILE A 203 5.55 -10.18 -3.19
CA ILE A 203 4.24 -10.75 -2.86
C ILE A 203 3.85 -10.21 -1.49
N ARG A 204 2.72 -9.49 -1.42
CA ARG A 204 2.20 -8.97 -0.15
C ARG A 204 1.84 -10.12 0.79
N ALA A 205 2.22 -10.05 2.06
CA ALA A 205 1.92 -11.12 3.03
C ALA A 205 0.43 -11.19 3.40
N ASP A 206 -0.29 -10.06 3.33
CA ASP A 206 -1.71 -9.96 3.70
C ASP A 206 -2.66 -10.58 2.66
N THR A 207 -2.41 -10.29 1.39
CA THR A 207 -3.29 -10.60 0.27
C THR A 207 -2.67 -11.62 -0.67
N LEU A 208 -1.38 -11.95 -0.55
CA LEU A 208 -0.66 -12.82 -1.49
C LEU A 208 -0.79 -12.36 -2.95
N GLU A 209 -1.01 -11.06 -3.15
CA GLU A 209 -0.94 -10.40 -4.45
C GLU A 209 0.53 -10.14 -4.78
N SER A 210 0.96 -10.53 -5.99
CA SER A 210 2.29 -10.15 -6.49
C SER A 210 2.24 -8.83 -7.24
N TYR A 211 3.31 -8.05 -7.13
CA TYR A 211 3.55 -6.89 -7.98
C TYR A 211 5.01 -6.82 -8.42
N TYR A 212 5.24 -6.38 -9.65
CA TYR A 212 6.59 -6.18 -10.19
C TYR A 212 7.06 -4.75 -9.98
N THR A 213 8.33 -4.60 -9.59
CA THR A 213 9.02 -3.30 -9.48
C THR A 213 9.87 -3.01 -10.71
N CYS A 214 10.21 -4.04 -11.48
CA CYS A 214 10.96 -3.97 -12.73
C CYS A 214 10.70 -5.22 -13.58
N SER A 215 11.11 -5.18 -14.86
CA SER A 215 10.97 -6.28 -15.80
C SER A 215 12.31 -6.99 -16.03
N CYS A 216 12.32 -8.32 -15.80
CA CYS A 216 13.53 -9.13 -15.92
C CYS A 216 14.11 -9.13 -17.36
N PRO A 217 15.42 -9.40 -17.50
CA PRO A 217 16.05 -9.61 -18.80
C PRO A 217 15.40 -10.74 -19.60
N GLN A 218 15.69 -10.80 -20.89
CA GLN A 218 15.28 -11.92 -21.73
C GLN A 218 15.77 -13.26 -21.15
N HIS A 219 14.96 -14.32 -21.28
CA HIS A 219 15.22 -15.65 -20.73
C HIS A 219 15.32 -15.73 -19.20
N HIS A 220 14.86 -14.69 -18.48
CA HIS A 220 14.77 -14.69 -17.02
C HIS A 220 13.32 -14.59 -16.56
N LEU A 221 13.01 -15.24 -15.44
CA LEU A 221 11.73 -15.16 -14.75
C LEU A 221 11.93 -14.50 -13.39
N CYS A 222 10.92 -13.74 -12.95
CA CYS A 222 10.88 -13.21 -11.60
C CYS A 222 10.41 -14.32 -10.65
N ILE A 223 11.34 -14.93 -9.92
CA ILE A 223 11.06 -16.07 -9.04
C ILE A 223 10.99 -15.61 -7.59
N PHE A 224 9.83 -15.81 -6.98
CA PHE A 224 9.59 -15.61 -5.56
C PHE A 224 10.02 -16.87 -4.82
N LYS A 225 11.16 -16.82 -4.14
CA LYS A 225 11.53 -17.90 -3.22
C LYS A 225 10.57 -17.83 -2.04
N GLY A 226 10.08 -18.99 -1.59
CA GLY A 226 9.01 -19.14 -0.59
C GLY A 226 9.24 -18.41 0.73
N PRO A 227 8.38 -18.61 1.75
CA PRO A 227 8.17 -17.66 2.87
C PRO A 227 9.28 -17.61 3.93
N GLN A 228 10.56 -17.64 3.53
CA GLN A 228 11.67 -17.70 4.48
C GLN A 228 11.98 -16.35 5.11
N LEU A 229 11.78 -15.23 4.40
CA LEU A 229 12.04 -13.87 4.89
C LEU A 229 11.04 -12.87 4.31
N THR A 230 10.25 -12.25 5.18
CA THR A 230 9.46 -11.05 4.85
C THR A 230 10.24 -9.80 5.20
N HIS A 231 10.09 -8.73 4.42
CA HIS A 231 10.60 -7.39 4.73
C HIS A 231 9.47 -6.37 4.58
N ILE A 232 9.64 -5.21 5.21
CA ILE A 232 8.67 -4.10 5.06
C ILE A 232 8.94 -3.42 3.72
N THR A 233 7.87 -3.22 2.94
CA THR A 233 7.90 -2.50 1.67
C THR A 233 6.69 -1.59 1.57
N THR A 234 6.77 -0.61 0.67
CA THR A 234 5.74 0.39 0.43
C THR A 234 5.43 0.46 -1.07
N GLN A 235 4.16 0.41 -1.41
CA GLN A 235 3.61 0.62 -2.74
C GLN A 235 2.30 1.39 -2.62
N LEU A 236 1.79 1.93 -3.73
CA LEU A 236 0.41 2.39 -3.82
C LEU A 236 -0.56 1.38 -3.19
N HIS A 237 -1.33 1.82 -2.20
CA HIS A 237 -2.26 1.02 -1.40
C HIS A 237 -1.66 -0.11 -0.54
N PHE A 238 -0.35 -0.12 -0.32
CA PHE A 238 0.26 -1.14 0.52
C PHE A 238 1.46 -0.61 1.30
N HIS A 239 1.44 -0.82 2.61
CA HIS A 239 2.60 -0.66 3.47
C HIS A 239 2.61 -1.82 4.46
N GLY A 240 3.59 -2.70 4.37
CA GLY A 240 3.62 -3.89 5.21
C GLY A 240 4.63 -4.93 4.76
N GLN A 241 4.48 -6.13 5.33
CA GLN A 241 5.38 -7.26 5.06
C GLN A 241 5.15 -7.88 3.69
N ALA A 242 6.23 -8.12 2.95
CA ALA A 242 6.18 -8.81 1.67
C ALA A 242 7.38 -9.75 1.46
N TYR A 243 7.18 -10.74 0.60
CA TYR A 243 8.23 -11.64 0.10
C TYR A 243 8.84 -11.04 -1.16
N SER A 244 10.16 -11.11 -1.35
CA SER A 244 10.81 -10.61 -2.58
C SER A 244 10.99 -11.70 -3.64
N GLY A 245 10.90 -11.27 -4.89
CA GLY A 245 11.26 -12.07 -6.07
C GLY A 245 12.59 -11.61 -6.66
N LYS A 246 13.34 -12.52 -7.28
CA LYS A 246 14.58 -12.19 -8.00
C LYS A 246 14.56 -12.70 -9.43
N CYS A 247 15.19 -11.95 -10.35
CA CYS A 247 15.36 -12.40 -11.72
C CYS A 247 16.32 -13.58 -11.79
N THR A 248 15.81 -14.73 -12.19
CA THR A 248 16.56 -15.98 -12.29
C THR A 248 16.46 -16.48 -13.73
N SER A 249 17.55 -17.00 -14.28
CA SER A 249 17.54 -17.63 -15.61
C SER A 249 16.55 -18.80 -15.62
N ASN A 250 15.77 -18.89 -16.69
CA ASN A 250 14.86 -20.01 -16.94
C ASN A 250 15.61 -21.27 -17.36
#